data_AF-A0A084VAG6-F1
#
_entry.id   AF-A0A084VAG6-F1
#
_cell.length_a   1.000
_cell.length_b   1.000
_cell.length_c   1.000
_cell.angle_alpha   90.00
_cell.angle_beta   90.00
_cell.angle_gamma   90.00
#
_symmetry.space_group_name_H-M   'P 1'
#
loop_
_entity.id
_entity.type
_entity.pdbx_description
1 polymer ?
#
loop_
_entity_poly.entity_id
_entity_poly.type
_entity_poly.pdbx_seq_one_letter_code
_entity_poly.pdbx_strand_id
1 'polypeptide(L)'
;MLNTARKLRQSSTNHHRAFVVHPCRRNKGQNAGMGPQVSVDKPFLWADGRVNLKASLNKAAYVHGENVTVTLDIKNDSRKIVRKIRNFVPTIKTRNPTNVWPAENHAK
;
A
#
# COMPACT_ATOMS: atom_id res chain seq x y z
N MET A 1 -1.91 -64.02 3.45
CA MET A 1 -2.17 -62.66 2.93
C MET A 1 -2.87 -61.83 4.01
N LEU A 2 -2.64 -60.51 4.00
CA LEU A 2 -3.23 -59.43 4.83
C LEU A 2 -2.51 -59.00 6.13
N ASN A 3 -1.58 -58.06 5.92
CA ASN A 3 -1.44 -56.72 6.52
C ASN A 3 -1.55 -56.50 8.04
N THR A 4 -0.52 -55.85 8.59
CA THR A 4 -0.72 -54.79 9.59
C THR A 4 0.36 -53.71 9.43
N ALA A 5 -0.04 -52.56 8.88
CA ALA A 5 0.79 -51.38 8.75
C ALA A 5 0.97 -50.70 10.12
N ARG A 6 2.19 -50.70 10.67
CA ARG A 6 2.53 -49.88 11.84
C ARG A 6 2.83 -48.45 11.41
N LYS A 7 1.98 -47.53 11.83
CA LYS A 7 2.15 -46.08 11.73
C LYS A 7 3.40 -45.66 12.52
N LEU A 8 4.53 -45.47 11.83
CA LEU A 8 5.71 -44.86 12.43
C LEU A 8 5.45 -43.36 12.63
N ARG A 9 5.21 -42.99 13.88
CA ARG A 9 5.20 -41.63 14.38
C ARG A 9 6.66 -41.15 14.39
N GLN A 10 7.11 -40.53 13.29
CA GLN A 10 8.43 -39.92 13.26
C GLN A 10 8.41 -38.67 14.15
N SER A 11 8.93 -38.84 15.37
CA SER A 11 9.38 -37.77 16.24
C SER A 11 10.52 -37.05 15.53
N SER A 12 10.23 -35.92 14.87
CA SER A 12 11.26 -35.02 14.35
C SER A 12 11.80 -34.21 15.53
N THR A 13 12.84 -34.73 16.17
CA THR A 13 13.60 -34.03 17.21
C THR A 13 14.17 -32.74 16.62
N ASN A 14 13.67 -31.61 17.10
CA ASN A 14 14.19 -30.27 16.82
C ASN A 14 15.62 -30.17 17.38
N HIS A 15 16.61 -30.43 16.54
CA HIS A 15 17.97 -30.01 16.83
C HIS A 15 18.07 -28.51 16.52
N HIS A 16 18.19 -27.71 17.58
CA HIS A 16 18.39 -26.26 17.54
C HIS A 16 19.72 -25.88 16.86
N ARG A 17 19.85 -26.07 15.54
CA ARG A 17 20.78 -25.27 14.75
C ARG A 17 20.06 -23.98 14.42
N ALA A 18 20.33 -22.96 15.24
CA ALA A 18 19.85 -21.60 14.99
C ALA A 18 20.35 -21.12 13.62
N PHE A 19 19.50 -21.26 12.60
CA PHE A 19 19.70 -20.56 11.34
C PHE A 19 19.42 -19.09 11.60
N VAL A 20 20.47 -18.26 11.64
CA VAL A 20 20.33 -16.81 11.65
C VAL A 20 19.90 -16.38 10.25
N VAL A 21 18.59 -16.35 10.02
CA VAL A 21 18.01 -15.81 8.79
C VAL A 21 18.15 -14.31 8.84
N HIS A 22 19.13 -13.76 8.12
CA HIS A 22 19.24 -12.32 7.91
C HIS A 22 18.18 -11.90 6.88
N PRO A 23 17.26 -10.97 7.20
CA PRO A 23 16.28 -10.51 6.23
C PRO A 23 17.00 -9.70 5.14
N CYS A 24 17.12 -10.27 3.94
CA CYS A 24 17.59 -9.53 2.77
C CYS A 24 16.52 -8.53 2.36
N ARG A 25 16.78 -7.24 2.62
CA ARG A 25 15.88 -6.15 2.27
C ARG A 25 15.93 -5.94 0.75
N ARG A 26 14.94 -6.46 0.03
CA ARG A 26 14.85 -6.35 -1.42
C ARG A 26 14.44 -4.92 -1.81
N ASN A 27 15.40 -4.12 -2.28
CA ASN A 27 15.11 -2.79 -2.84
C ASN A 27 14.66 -2.97 -4.30
N LYS A 28 13.41 -2.59 -4.63
CA LYS A 28 12.96 -2.58 -6.03
C LYS A 28 13.57 -1.39 -6.75
N GLY A 29 14.36 -1.64 -7.79
CA GLY A 29 14.92 -0.62 -8.69
C GLY A 29 13.81 0.17 -9.39
N GLN A 30 14.02 1.48 -9.57
CA GLN A 30 13.04 2.41 -10.15
C GLN A 30 13.04 2.36 -11.68
N ASN A 31 11.84 2.38 -12.28
CA ASN A 31 11.66 2.64 -13.70
C ASN A 31 11.93 4.12 -14.00
N ALA A 32 12.84 4.37 -14.94
CA ALA A 32 13.21 5.70 -15.40
C ALA A 32 12.14 6.23 -16.37
N GLY A 33 11.46 7.30 -15.98
CA GLY A 33 10.59 8.04 -16.90
C GLY A 33 9.36 8.59 -16.20
N MET A 34 9.53 9.72 -15.52
CA MET A 34 8.47 10.56 -14.93
C MET A 34 7.84 10.01 -13.63
N GLY A 35 7.82 10.84 -12.59
CA GLY A 35 7.18 10.48 -11.32
C GLY A 35 5.66 10.37 -11.45
N PRO A 36 4.99 9.77 -10.45
CA PRO A 36 3.57 9.49 -10.50
C PRO A 36 2.74 10.76 -10.69
N GLN A 37 1.68 10.65 -11.47
CA GLN A 37 0.76 11.73 -11.79
C GLN A 37 -0.69 11.26 -11.61
N VAL A 38 -1.55 12.15 -11.15
CA VAL A 38 -3.00 11.95 -11.04
C VAL A 38 -3.72 13.21 -11.51
N SER A 39 -4.89 13.04 -12.12
CA SER A 39 -5.80 14.13 -12.46
C SER A 39 -7.21 13.80 -12.01
N VAL A 40 -7.93 14.80 -11.49
CA VAL A 40 -9.30 14.67 -11.00
C VAL A 40 -10.12 15.83 -11.54
N ASP A 41 -11.27 15.51 -12.11
CA ASP A 41 -12.29 16.46 -12.54
C ASP A 41 -13.47 16.44 -11.57
N LYS A 42 -13.81 17.60 -11.01
CA LYS A 42 -14.95 17.75 -10.09
C LYS A 42 -16.01 18.67 -10.70
N PRO A 43 -17.15 18.14 -11.18
CA PRO A 43 -18.29 18.93 -11.61
C PRO A 43 -19.11 19.42 -10.40
N PHE A 44 -19.83 20.53 -10.57
CA PHE A 44 -20.78 21.06 -9.57
C PHE A 44 -22.22 20.97 -10.07
N LEU A 45 -23.13 20.51 -9.19
CA LEU A 45 -24.54 20.26 -9.56
C LEU A 45 -25.32 21.52 -9.96
N TRP A 46 -24.99 22.67 -9.35
CA TRP A 46 -25.76 23.93 -9.48
C TRP A 46 -24.96 25.08 -10.09
N ALA A 47 -23.78 24.78 -10.62
CA ALA A 47 -22.94 25.77 -11.30
C ALA A 47 -22.34 25.11 -12.53
N ASP A 48 -22.59 25.73 -13.68
CA ASP A 48 -21.90 25.36 -14.91
C ASP A 48 -20.39 25.54 -14.73
N GLY A 49 -19.63 24.57 -15.24
CA GLY A 49 -18.19 24.45 -15.06
C GLY A 49 -17.76 23.38 -14.04
N ARG A 50 -16.45 23.16 -13.95
CA ARG A 50 -15.78 22.13 -13.17
C ARG A 50 -14.50 22.71 -12.55
N VAL A 51 -13.90 21.92 -11.68
CA VAL A 51 -12.53 22.17 -11.23
C VAL A 51 -11.73 20.94 -11.58
N ASN A 52 -10.74 21.11 -12.45
CA ASN A 52 -9.73 20.09 -12.74
C ASN A 52 -8.52 20.34 -11.83
N LEU A 53 -8.09 19.29 -11.14
CA LEU A 53 -6.87 19.26 -10.35
C LEU A 53 -5.96 18.16 -10.88
N LYS A 54 -4.77 18.55 -11.35
CA LYS A 54 -3.71 17.62 -11.72
C LYS A 54 -2.55 17.78 -10.75
N ALA A 55 -2.06 16.65 -10.24
CA ALA A 55 -0.93 16.59 -9.32
C ALA A 55 0.11 15.61 -9.87
N SER A 56 1.39 15.99 -9.81
CA SER A 56 2.51 15.11 -10.19
C SER A 56 3.66 15.22 -9.20
N LEU A 57 4.39 14.11 -9.06
CA LEU A 57 5.64 14.02 -8.33
C LEU A 57 6.82 14.00 -9.32
N ASN A 58 7.97 14.53 -8.93
CA ASN A 58 9.16 14.50 -9.77
C ASN A 58 9.80 13.10 -9.85
N LYS A 59 9.72 12.32 -8.77
CA LYS A 59 10.29 10.96 -8.68
C LYS A 59 9.26 9.93 -8.20
N ALA A 60 9.46 8.68 -8.62
CA ALA A 60 8.61 7.55 -8.24
C ALA A 60 8.92 7.00 -6.84
N ALA A 61 10.16 7.11 -6.38
CA ALA A 61 10.51 6.81 -5.00
C ALA A 61 11.59 7.78 -4.50
N TYR A 62 11.47 8.11 -3.22
CA TYR A 62 12.33 9.06 -2.50
C TYR A 62 13.10 8.31 -1.44
N VAL A 63 14.30 8.79 -1.15
CA VAL A 63 15.04 8.33 0.03
C VAL A 63 14.60 9.12 1.26
N HIS A 64 14.80 8.53 2.45
CA HIS A 64 14.50 9.23 3.70
C HIS A 64 15.35 10.50 3.81
N GLY A 65 14.71 11.61 4.23
CA GLY A 65 15.36 12.91 4.33
C GLY A 65 15.43 13.71 3.02
N GLU A 66 15.01 13.13 1.89
CA GLU A 66 14.89 13.86 0.63
C GLU A 66 13.63 14.73 0.58
N ASN A 67 13.73 15.91 -0.03
CA ASN A 67 12.58 16.78 -0.25
C ASN A 67 11.69 16.24 -1.39
N VAL A 68 10.39 16.11 -1.12
CA VAL A 68 9.40 15.65 -2.10
C VAL A 68 8.81 16.86 -2.82
N THR A 69 9.03 16.97 -4.13
CA THR A 69 8.46 18.07 -4.92
C THR A 69 7.14 17.65 -5.54
N VAL A 70 6.07 18.38 -5.21
CA VAL A 70 4.73 18.18 -5.74
C VAL A 70 4.39 19.33 -6.68
N THR A 71 4.07 19.03 -7.93
CA THR A 71 3.56 20.01 -8.90
C THR A 71 2.04 19.91 -8.95
N LEU A 72 1.36 21.04 -8.80
CA LEU A 72 -0.10 21.14 -8.84
C LEU A 72 -0.51 22.07 -10.00
N ASP A 73 -1.41 21.59 -10.84
CA ASP A 73 -2.05 22.35 -11.92
C ASP A 73 -3.55 22.37 -11.66
N ILE A 74 -4.12 23.57 -11.59
CA ILE A 74 -5.51 23.82 -11.17
C ILE A 74 -6.18 24.63 -12.26
N LYS A 75 -7.14 24.01 -12.93
CA LYS A 75 -8.00 24.69 -13.91
C LYS A 75 -9.40 24.80 -13.34
N ASN A 76 -9.79 26.02 -12.99
CA ASN A 76 -11.15 26.34 -12.53
C ASN A 76 -11.91 27.05 -13.65
N ASP A 77 -12.80 26.33 -14.32
CA ASP A 77 -13.76 26.89 -15.29
C ASP A 77 -15.16 27.05 -14.67
N SER A 78 -15.28 26.89 -13.34
CA SER A 78 -16.53 27.05 -12.59
C SER A 78 -16.67 28.45 -11.96
N ARG A 79 -17.89 28.75 -11.51
CA ARG A 79 -18.19 29.97 -10.71
C ARG A 79 -17.92 29.81 -9.20
N LYS A 80 -17.30 28.70 -8.77
CA LYS A 80 -16.98 28.45 -7.35
C LYS A 80 -15.56 28.92 -7.02
N ILE A 81 -15.33 29.20 -5.73
CA ILE A 81 -14.04 29.71 -5.22
C ILE A 81 -13.25 28.57 -4.54
N VAL A 82 -11.98 28.41 -4.93
CA VAL A 82 -11.03 27.53 -4.22
C VAL A 82 -10.49 28.28 -3.01
N ARG A 83 -10.86 27.82 -1.80
CA ARG A 83 -10.48 28.52 -0.55
C ARG A 83 -9.12 28.10 0.02
N LYS A 84 -8.80 26.81 -0.08
CA LYS A 84 -7.59 26.24 0.53
C LYS A 84 -7.16 24.97 -0.18
N ILE A 85 -5.87 24.85 -0.42
CA ILE A 85 -5.23 23.62 -0.90
C ILE A 85 -4.48 23.01 0.28
N ARG A 86 -4.65 21.70 0.51
CA ARG A 86 -3.99 20.97 1.60
C ARG A 86 -3.22 19.80 1.02
N ASN A 87 -1.92 19.75 1.31
CA ASN A 87 -1.08 18.61 0.97
C ASN A 87 -0.98 17.70 2.19
N PHE A 88 -1.15 16.40 1.99
CA PHE A 88 -1.09 15.40 3.05
C PHE A 88 -0.32 14.17 2.57
N VAL A 89 0.61 13.69 3.39
CA VAL A 89 1.40 12.47 3.10
C VAL A 89 0.90 11.36 4.04
N PRO A 90 0.00 10.48 3.58
CA PRO A 90 -0.48 9.37 4.40
C PRO A 90 0.55 8.25 4.50
N THR A 91 0.69 7.65 5.68
CA THR A 91 1.36 6.35 5.83
C THR A 91 0.31 5.25 5.86
N ILE A 92 0.22 4.46 4.79
CA ILE A 92 -0.70 3.32 4.72
C ILE A 92 -0.05 2.13 5.42
N LYS A 93 -0.66 1.66 6.51
CA LYS A 93 -0.28 0.40 7.16
C LYS A 93 -1.15 -0.72 6.58
N THR A 94 -0.56 -1.68 5.88
CA THR A 94 -1.26 -2.92 5.53
C THR A 94 -1.49 -3.72 6.80
N ARG A 95 -2.74 -4.11 7.09
CA ARG A 95 -3.03 -5.04 8.20
C ARG A 95 -2.28 -6.35 7.95
N ASN A 96 -1.61 -6.88 8.97
CA ASN A 96 -1.00 -8.19 8.91
C ASN A 96 -2.11 -9.26 8.77
N PRO A 97 -2.14 -10.07 7.70
CA PRO A 97 -3.20 -11.05 7.47
C PRO A 97 -3.27 -12.16 8.53
N THR A 98 -2.27 -12.32 9.41
CA THR A 98 -2.32 -13.34 10.47
C THR A 98 -3.25 -13.01 11.65
N ASN A 99 -3.81 -11.80 11.72
CA ASN A 99 -4.81 -11.47 12.74
C ASN A 99 -6.22 -11.87 12.24
N VAL A 100 -6.38 -13.15 11.93
CA VAL A 100 -7.71 -13.76 11.77
C VAL A 100 -8.20 -14.08 13.18
N TRP A 101 -9.20 -13.37 13.65
CA TRP A 101 -9.89 -13.69 14.90
C TRP A 101 -10.37 -15.15 14.82
N PRO A 102 -10.08 -16.00 15.82
CA PRO A 102 -10.64 -17.35 15.82
C PRO A 102 -12.16 -17.21 15.82
N ALA A 103 -12.80 -17.83 14.83
CA ALA A 103 -14.25 -17.94 14.80
C ALA A 103 -14.71 -18.58 16.11
N GLU A 104 -15.47 -17.83 16.90
CA GLU A 104 -16.13 -18.32 18.09
C GLU A 104 -17.22 -19.29 17.63
N ASN A 105 -16.86 -20.57 17.52
CA ASN A 105 -17.80 -21.64 17.25
C ASN A 105 -18.70 -21.80 18.48
N HIS A 106 -19.82 -21.08 18.50
CA HIS A 106 -20.95 -21.40 19.36
C HIS A 106 -21.57 -22.70 18.86
N ALA A 107 -21.22 -23.81 19.51
CA ALA A 107 -22.02 -25.03 19.44
C ALA A 107 -23.38 -24.76 20.11
N LYS A 108 -24.45 -24.96 19.35
CA LYS A 108 -25.80 -25.19 19.87
C LYS A 108 -26.24 -26.59 19.44
#